data_AF-A0A7T6Z1T4-F1
#
_entry.id   AF-A0A7T6Z1T4-F1
#
_cell.length_a   1.000
_cell.length_b   1.000
_cell.length_c   1.000
_cell.angle_alpha   90.00
_cell.angle_beta   90.00
_cell.angle_gamma   90.00
#
_symmetry.space_group_name_H-M   'P 1'
#
loop_
_entity.id
_entity.type
_entity.pdbx_description
1 polymer ?
#
loop_
_entity_poly.entity_id
_entity_poly.type
_entity_poly.pdbx_seq_one_letter_code
_entity_poly.pdbx_strand_id
1 'polypeptide(L)'
;MVEVYRFFNSTEGDERLYEADDFGQFFQNFLSNGFFMGLGVSPEGGNMDVIVSEGSAFIEGYDYANTDDLTLTHDSADAQYDRIDRIVIRLDRRQEERTIHAAILKGTAEGDVEAPELTRDDYIWELSIAQVLIEAGKSFIEDSQITDERGDRDVCGRVERPAKINDQVHSVDIKRPTTRAYQYHHEASAFYIHGDNQSEIFQEWLDSIGIDHYYGRDLSDLRMYVETYASQTDTGIQTVTIFDWAHQQNYQIYGKFNRASNRLGADLTWGSWHEEVLEAERVESSAGSYCIRYTNGQQVCYHSGRSITGVSNSVGALYRTQAQNWVVPSPFLEGSGVYVSITTTGNNRWAAVTGGTSDGETIPYRVFSAESDPSVNTDIRIKAEGRWR
;
A
#
# COMPACT_ATOMS: atom_id res chain seq x y z
N MET A 1 -15.29 -31.23 31.83
CA MET A 1 -13.96 -31.07 32.47
C MET A 1 -13.45 -29.68 32.07
N VAL A 2 -12.80 -28.92 32.96
CA VAL A 2 -12.46 -27.51 32.70
C VAL A 2 -11.12 -27.34 31.97
N GLU A 3 -10.23 -28.31 32.10
CA GLU A 3 -8.90 -28.31 31.47
C GLU A 3 -8.72 -29.59 30.65
N VAL A 4 -8.12 -29.46 29.46
CA VAL A 4 -7.85 -30.58 28.53
C VAL A 4 -6.39 -30.49 28.08
N TYR A 5 -5.65 -31.60 28.20
CA TYR A 5 -4.24 -31.70 27.79
C TYR A 5 -4.04 -32.93 26.89
N ARG A 6 -3.30 -32.78 25.78
CA ARG A 6 -3.21 -33.77 24.70
C ARG A 6 -1.75 -34.03 24.27
N PHE A 7 -1.52 -35.12 23.52
CA PHE A 7 -0.26 -35.51 22.85
C PHE A 7 0.94 -35.86 23.74
N PHE A 8 0.70 -36.59 24.83
CA PHE A 8 1.78 -37.15 25.66
C PHE A 8 2.06 -38.61 25.28
N ASN A 9 3.29 -39.07 25.55
CA ASN A 9 3.65 -40.49 25.43
C ASN A 9 2.73 -41.34 26.32
N SER A 10 2.22 -42.43 25.74
CA SER A 10 1.37 -43.38 26.46
C SER A 10 2.20 -44.20 27.45
N THR A 11 1.60 -44.54 28.59
CA THR A 11 2.16 -45.41 29.63
C THR A 11 1.20 -46.58 29.91
N GLU A 12 1.68 -47.63 30.58
CA GLU A 12 0.81 -48.73 31.00
C GLU A 12 -0.33 -48.21 31.90
N GLY A 13 -1.58 -48.44 31.51
CA GLY A 13 -2.77 -47.93 32.20
C GLY A 13 -3.24 -46.54 31.77
N ASP A 14 -2.70 -45.98 30.69
CA ASP A 14 -3.16 -44.70 30.15
C ASP A 14 -4.55 -44.82 29.50
N GLU A 15 -5.53 -44.12 30.09
CA GLU A 15 -6.93 -44.10 29.64
C GLU A 15 -7.17 -43.07 28.52
N ARG A 16 -6.16 -42.26 28.13
CA ARG A 16 -6.31 -41.21 27.10
C ARG A 16 -6.48 -41.84 25.72
N LEU A 17 -7.66 -41.65 25.15
CA LEU A 17 -8.00 -41.97 23.76
C LEU A 17 -8.13 -40.65 22.99
N TYR A 18 -7.45 -40.55 21.85
CA TYR A 18 -7.58 -39.40 20.96
C TYR A 18 -8.54 -39.74 19.83
N GLU A 19 -9.55 -38.91 19.66
CA GLU A 19 -10.48 -38.99 18.54
C GLU A 19 -10.05 -38.09 17.39
N ALA A 20 -10.63 -38.29 16.21
CA ALA A 20 -10.36 -37.44 15.06
C ALA A 20 -10.69 -35.96 15.34
N ASP A 21 -11.71 -35.71 16.17
CA ASP A 21 -12.08 -34.36 16.60
C ASP A 21 -11.00 -33.70 17.49
N ASP A 22 -10.29 -34.47 18.33
CA ASP A 22 -9.17 -33.93 19.11
C ASP A 22 -8.04 -33.40 18.22
N PHE A 23 -7.78 -34.09 17.11
CA PHE A 23 -6.81 -33.66 16.10
C PHE A 23 -7.35 -32.50 15.27
N GLY A 24 -8.62 -32.53 14.86
CA GLY A 24 -9.27 -31.41 14.17
C GLY A 24 -9.17 -30.12 14.98
N GLN A 25 -9.60 -30.15 16.24
CA GLN A 25 -9.46 -29.03 17.17
C GLN A 25 -8.02 -28.55 17.32
N PHE A 26 -7.05 -29.46 17.34
CA PHE A 26 -5.64 -29.08 17.41
C PHE A 26 -5.19 -28.29 16.18
N PHE A 27 -5.55 -28.73 14.97
CA PHE A 27 -5.18 -28.03 13.74
C PHE A 27 -5.92 -26.71 13.54
N GLN A 28 -7.13 -26.56 14.08
CA GLN A 28 -7.85 -25.28 14.10
C GLN A 28 -7.11 -24.18 14.87
N ASN A 29 -6.10 -24.52 15.68
CA ASN A 29 -5.22 -23.51 16.29
C ASN A 29 -4.20 -22.93 15.31
N PHE A 30 -3.96 -23.58 14.16
CA PHE A 30 -2.88 -23.22 13.22
C PHE A 30 -3.34 -22.98 11.78
N LEU A 31 -4.52 -23.47 11.39
CA LEU A 31 -5.11 -23.24 10.07
C LEU A 31 -6.55 -22.73 10.17
N SER A 32 -6.90 -21.71 9.37
CA SER A 32 -8.28 -21.28 9.17
C SER A 32 -9.02 -22.20 8.20
N ASN A 33 -10.34 -22.08 8.15
CA ASN A 33 -11.13 -22.70 7.09
C ASN A 33 -10.82 -22.02 5.75
N GLY A 34 -10.82 -22.79 4.66
CA GLY A 34 -10.60 -22.25 3.31
C GLY A 34 -10.08 -23.28 2.31
N PHE A 35 -9.74 -22.83 1.11
CA PHE A 35 -9.04 -23.64 0.09
C PHE A 35 -7.52 -23.39 0.13
N PHE A 36 -6.70 -24.38 -0.24
CA PHE A 36 -5.25 -24.21 -0.39
C PHE A 36 -4.87 -23.75 -1.80
N MET A 37 -5.22 -24.59 -2.78
CA MET A 37 -5.00 -24.42 -4.22
C MET A 37 -6.09 -25.20 -4.99
N GLY A 38 -6.38 -24.77 -6.22
CA GLY A 38 -7.30 -25.48 -7.11
C GLY A 38 -8.78 -25.28 -6.74
N LEU A 39 -9.60 -26.30 -6.96
CA LEU A 39 -11.07 -26.28 -6.78
C LEU A 39 -11.78 -25.22 -7.63
N GLY A 40 -11.27 -24.95 -8.83
CA GLY A 40 -11.95 -24.04 -9.77
C GLY A 40 -13.21 -24.70 -10.31
N VAL A 41 -14.27 -23.91 -10.50
CA VAL A 41 -15.53 -24.39 -11.09
C VAL A 41 -15.65 -23.85 -12.52
N SER A 42 -15.92 -24.74 -13.47
CA SER A 42 -16.16 -24.40 -14.88
C SER A 42 -17.35 -25.19 -15.42
N PRO A 43 -18.03 -24.74 -16.48
CA PRO A 43 -19.09 -25.54 -17.10
C PRO A 43 -18.48 -26.75 -17.84
N GLU A 44 -19.14 -27.91 -17.81
CA GLU A 44 -18.76 -29.04 -18.68
C GLU A 44 -19.10 -28.75 -20.16
N GLY A 45 -20.23 -28.07 -20.37
CA GLY A 45 -20.67 -27.54 -21.66
C GLY A 45 -21.78 -28.37 -22.31
N GLY A 46 -22.90 -27.70 -22.62
CA GLY A 46 -24.03 -28.30 -23.36
C GLY A 46 -25.03 -29.09 -22.52
N ASN A 47 -24.84 -29.11 -21.19
CA ASN A 47 -25.68 -29.76 -20.18
C ASN A 47 -25.69 -28.93 -18.88
N MET A 48 -26.44 -29.41 -17.89
CA MET A 48 -26.58 -28.81 -16.56
C MET A 48 -25.45 -29.24 -15.61
N ASP A 49 -24.26 -29.49 -16.16
CA ASP A 49 -23.12 -30.04 -15.43
C ASP A 49 -22.00 -29.00 -15.28
N VAL A 50 -21.38 -28.98 -14.11
CA VAL A 50 -20.18 -28.21 -13.81
C VAL A 50 -19.04 -29.13 -13.41
N ILE A 51 -17.82 -28.72 -13.70
CA ILE A 51 -16.59 -29.42 -13.33
C ILE A 51 -15.93 -28.65 -12.19
N VAL A 52 -15.62 -29.36 -11.11
CA VAL A 52 -14.74 -28.89 -10.05
C VAL A 52 -13.35 -29.46 -10.31
N SER A 53 -12.38 -28.60 -10.57
CA SER A 53 -11.01 -29.02 -10.86
C SER A 53 -10.33 -29.69 -9.66
N GLU A 54 -9.20 -30.35 -9.90
CA GLU A 54 -8.32 -30.81 -8.81
C GLU A 54 -7.98 -29.67 -7.83
N GLY A 55 -7.79 -30.00 -6.56
CA GLY A 55 -7.46 -29.04 -5.51
C GLY A 55 -7.68 -29.57 -4.11
N SER A 56 -7.50 -28.71 -3.11
CA SER A 56 -7.67 -29.08 -1.70
C SER A 56 -8.23 -27.95 -0.85
N ALA A 57 -8.87 -28.33 0.24
CA ALA A 57 -9.46 -27.44 1.22
C ALA A 57 -9.26 -27.95 2.65
N PHE A 58 -9.39 -27.04 3.60
CA PHE A 58 -9.30 -27.29 5.01
C PHE A 58 -10.56 -26.77 5.70
N ILE A 59 -11.26 -27.63 6.41
CA ILE A 59 -12.56 -27.32 7.02
C ILE A 59 -12.57 -27.82 8.45
N GLU A 60 -12.67 -26.90 9.40
CA GLU A 60 -12.79 -27.16 10.83
C GLU A 60 -11.73 -28.14 11.37
N GLY A 61 -10.50 -28.07 10.86
CA GLY A 61 -9.42 -28.96 11.28
C GLY A 61 -9.27 -30.23 10.45
N TYR A 62 -10.12 -30.44 9.45
CA TYR A 62 -10.12 -31.62 8.59
C TYR A 62 -9.66 -31.28 7.17
N ASP A 63 -8.92 -32.21 6.58
CA ASP A 63 -8.34 -32.08 5.24
C ASP A 63 -9.26 -32.67 4.16
N TYR A 64 -9.36 -31.98 3.03
CA TYR A 64 -10.06 -32.40 1.83
C TYR A 64 -9.16 -32.24 0.61
N ALA A 65 -9.14 -33.24 -0.26
CA ALA A 65 -8.47 -33.19 -1.55
C ALA A 65 -9.38 -33.78 -2.64
N ASN A 66 -9.62 -33.00 -3.68
CA ASN A 66 -10.12 -33.46 -4.96
C ASN A 66 -8.93 -33.78 -5.87
N THR A 67 -8.78 -35.03 -6.28
CA THR A 67 -7.57 -35.50 -6.99
C THR A 67 -7.68 -35.51 -8.51
N ASP A 68 -8.86 -35.21 -9.06
CA ASP A 68 -9.13 -35.18 -10.50
C ASP A 68 -10.35 -34.27 -10.77
N ASP A 69 -10.66 -34.00 -12.03
CA ASP A 69 -11.85 -33.24 -12.42
C ASP A 69 -13.14 -33.98 -11.98
N LEU A 70 -13.95 -33.29 -11.18
CA LEU A 70 -15.18 -33.84 -10.60
C LEU A 70 -16.42 -33.16 -11.21
N THR A 71 -17.22 -33.92 -11.93
CA THR A 71 -18.49 -33.43 -12.51
C THR A 71 -19.61 -33.45 -11.46
N LEU A 72 -20.32 -32.32 -11.31
CA LEU A 72 -21.51 -32.16 -10.51
C LEU A 72 -22.70 -31.75 -11.39
N THR A 73 -23.80 -32.47 -11.26
CA THR A 73 -25.02 -32.25 -12.06
C THR A 73 -26.05 -31.45 -11.29
N HIS A 74 -26.42 -30.28 -11.82
CA HIS A 74 -27.53 -29.49 -11.30
C HIS A 74 -28.88 -30.09 -11.71
N ASP A 75 -29.86 -29.94 -10.82
CA ASP A 75 -31.26 -30.22 -11.17
C ASP A 75 -31.71 -29.31 -12.33
N SER A 76 -32.67 -29.78 -13.13
CA SER A 76 -33.25 -28.98 -14.22
C SER A 76 -33.72 -27.60 -13.73
N ALA A 77 -33.57 -26.60 -14.62
CA ALA A 77 -34.04 -25.24 -14.36
C ALA A 77 -35.55 -25.21 -14.14
N ASP A 78 -36.01 -24.27 -13.31
CA ASP A 78 -37.43 -23.98 -13.21
C ASP A 78 -37.92 -23.33 -14.52
N ALA A 79 -39.20 -23.49 -14.84
CA ALA A 79 -39.75 -22.97 -16.09
C ALA A 79 -39.98 -21.45 -16.08
N GLN A 80 -40.09 -20.84 -14.90
CA GLN A 80 -40.57 -19.47 -14.72
C GLN A 80 -39.59 -18.58 -13.97
N TYR A 81 -38.83 -19.13 -13.02
CA TYR A 81 -37.95 -18.33 -12.15
C TYR A 81 -36.49 -18.79 -12.22
N ASP A 82 -35.58 -17.82 -12.18
CA ASP A 82 -34.17 -18.07 -12.03
C ASP A 82 -33.88 -18.60 -10.61
N ARG A 83 -32.77 -19.31 -10.41
CA ARG A 83 -32.27 -19.67 -9.07
C ARG A 83 -30.75 -19.64 -9.03
N ILE A 84 -30.17 -19.42 -7.86
CA ILE A 84 -28.72 -19.55 -7.64
C ILE A 84 -28.46 -20.82 -6.84
N ASP A 85 -27.66 -21.73 -7.38
CA ASP A 85 -27.13 -22.88 -6.64
C ASP A 85 -25.69 -22.56 -6.19
N ARG A 86 -25.24 -23.11 -5.06
CA ARG A 86 -23.82 -23.01 -4.63
C ARG A 86 -23.11 -24.33 -4.83
N ILE A 87 -21.86 -24.28 -5.28
CA ILE A 87 -20.94 -25.42 -5.16
C ILE A 87 -20.21 -25.26 -3.84
N VAL A 88 -20.37 -26.24 -2.96
CA VAL A 88 -19.80 -26.21 -1.62
C VAL A 88 -18.86 -27.39 -1.40
N ILE A 89 -17.83 -27.20 -0.58
CA ILE A 89 -17.14 -28.32 0.07
C ILE A 89 -17.82 -28.53 1.42
N ARG A 90 -18.46 -29.70 1.59
CA ARG A 90 -19.27 -30.04 2.76
C ARG A 90 -18.52 -31.03 3.63
N LEU A 91 -18.24 -30.63 4.86
CA LEU A 91 -17.85 -31.52 5.95
C LEU A 91 -19.12 -32.06 6.62
N ASP A 92 -19.26 -33.37 6.69
CA ASP A 92 -20.34 -34.06 7.37
C ASP A 92 -19.79 -34.98 8.47
N ARG A 93 -20.10 -34.63 9.72
CA ARG A 93 -19.65 -35.33 10.94
C ARG A 93 -20.66 -36.35 11.46
N ARG A 94 -21.82 -36.50 10.81
CA ARG A 94 -22.80 -37.52 11.19
C ARG A 94 -22.16 -38.90 11.10
N GLN A 95 -22.46 -39.77 12.06
CA GLN A 95 -21.73 -41.03 12.26
C GLN A 95 -21.83 -41.96 11.05
N GLU A 96 -22.94 -41.88 10.33
CA GLU A 96 -23.27 -42.62 9.12
C GLU A 96 -22.56 -42.09 7.85
N GLU A 97 -22.19 -40.80 7.80
CA GLU A 97 -21.56 -40.18 6.63
C GLU A 97 -20.04 -40.05 6.81
N ARG A 98 -19.59 -39.27 7.80
CA ARG A 98 -18.17 -39.03 8.13
C ARG A 98 -17.30 -38.70 6.90
N THR A 99 -17.76 -37.79 6.05
CA THR A 99 -17.08 -37.45 4.79
C THR A 99 -16.83 -35.95 4.64
N ILE A 100 -15.90 -35.62 3.75
CA ILE A 100 -15.81 -34.29 3.15
C ILE A 100 -15.88 -34.46 1.64
N HIS A 101 -16.79 -33.75 0.99
CA HIS A 101 -16.99 -33.86 -0.46
C HIS A 101 -17.50 -32.55 -1.05
N ALA A 102 -17.25 -32.34 -2.34
CA ALA A 102 -17.88 -31.27 -3.10
C ALA A 102 -19.35 -31.64 -3.38
N ALA A 103 -20.27 -30.70 -3.18
CA ALA A 103 -21.70 -30.91 -3.34
C ALA A 103 -22.37 -29.65 -3.90
N ILE A 104 -23.56 -29.84 -4.50
CA ILE A 104 -24.44 -28.74 -4.87
C ILE A 104 -25.38 -28.44 -3.70
N LEU A 105 -25.33 -27.22 -3.20
CA LEU A 105 -26.33 -26.65 -2.33
C LEU A 105 -27.34 -25.90 -3.19
N LYS A 106 -28.50 -26.51 -3.39
CA LYS A 106 -29.54 -26.00 -4.28
C LYS A 106 -30.26 -24.78 -3.69
N GLY A 107 -30.44 -23.75 -4.50
CA GLY A 107 -31.24 -22.58 -4.14
C GLY A 107 -32.73 -22.76 -4.37
N THR A 108 -33.48 -21.68 -4.12
CA THR A 108 -34.92 -21.63 -4.37
C THR A 108 -35.19 -20.78 -5.60
N ALA A 109 -36.09 -21.25 -6.47
CA ALA A 109 -36.50 -20.51 -7.67
C ALA A 109 -37.62 -19.53 -7.32
N GLU A 110 -37.30 -18.23 -7.25
CA GLU A 110 -38.23 -17.16 -6.87
C GLU A 110 -37.95 -15.88 -7.70
N GLY A 111 -38.83 -14.87 -7.58
CA GLY A 111 -38.74 -13.64 -8.37
C GLY A 111 -37.59 -12.69 -7.97
N ASP A 112 -37.01 -12.88 -6.80
CA ASP A 112 -35.80 -12.20 -6.32
C ASP A 112 -34.81 -13.29 -5.90
N VAL A 113 -33.78 -13.50 -6.72
CA VAL A 113 -32.93 -14.68 -6.58
C VAL A 113 -31.79 -14.40 -5.63
N GLU A 114 -31.78 -15.14 -4.53
CA GLU A 114 -30.72 -15.09 -3.53
C GLU A 114 -29.98 -16.43 -3.47
N ALA A 115 -28.68 -16.36 -3.21
CA ALA A 115 -27.87 -17.56 -3.02
C ALA A 115 -28.25 -18.26 -1.69
N PRO A 116 -28.36 -19.60 -1.66
CA PRO A 116 -28.74 -20.32 -0.45
C PRO A 116 -27.73 -20.09 0.68
N GLU A 117 -28.21 -20.01 1.93
CA GLU A 117 -27.32 -19.88 3.09
C GLU A 117 -26.54 -21.18 3.35
N LEU A 118 -25.28 -21.02 3.75
CA LEU A 118 -24.42 -22.15 4.09
C LEU A 118 -24.87 -22.81 5.39
N THR A 119 -24.83 -24.14 5.41
CA THR A 119 -25.04 -24.93 6.62
C THR A 119 -23.74 -24.97 7.42
N ARG A 120 -23.76 -24.35 8.61
CA ARG A 120 -22.63 -24.28 9.54
C ARG A 120 -23.12 -24.57 10.96
N ASP A 121 -23.34 -25.85 11.26
CA ASP A 121 -23.75 -26.36 12.55
C ASP A 121 -22.76 -27.40 13.10
N ASP A 122 -23.10 -28.08 14.21
CA ASP A 122 -22.22 -29.04 14.87
C ASP A 122 -21.92 -30.29 14.01
N TYR A 123 -22.79 -30.60 13.04
CA TYR A 123 -22.72 -31.79 12.21
C TYR A 123 -22.26 -31.49 10.78
N ILE A 124 -22.78 -30.42 10.18
CA ILE A 124 -22.51 -30.03 8.81
C ILE A 124 -21.82 -28.67 8.79
N TRP A 125 -20.70 -28.60 8.08
CA TRP A 125 -20.00 -27.34 7.84
C TRP A 125 -19.63 -27.18 6.37
N GLU A 126 -19.97 -26.03 5.79
CA GLU A 126 -19.81 -25.79 4.36
C GLU A 126 -18.93 -24.57 4.06
N LEU A 127 -18.12 -24.71 3.01
CA LEU A 127 -17.41 -23.62 2.33
C LEU A 127 -17.92 -23.48 0.90
N SER A 128 -18.29 -22.26 0.49
CA SER A 128 -18.75 -21.99 -0.88
C SER A 128 -17.59 -21.70 -1.81
N ILE A 129 -17.39 -22.53 -2.84
CA ILE A 129 -16.33 -22.29 -3.84
C ILE A 129 -16.84 -21.53 -5.07
N ALA A 130 -18.14 -21.63 -5.39
CA ALA A 130 -18.75 -20.86 -6.48
C ALA A 130 -20.27 -20.76 -6.32
N GLN A 131 -20.86 -19.72 -6.89
CA GLN A 131 -22.28 -19.65 -7.22
C GLN A 131 -22.50 -20.01 -8.69
N VAL A 132 -23.64 -20.63 -8.98
CA VAL A 132 -24.07 -20.97 -10.33
C VAL A 132 -25.49 -20.46 -10.53
N LEU A 133 -25.64 -19.44 -11.38
CA LEU A 133 -26.94 -18.91 -11.76
C LEU A 133 -27.62 -19.85 -12.75
N ILE A 134 -28.73 -20.47 -12.35
CA ILE A 134 -29.56 -21.30 -13.18
C ILE A 134 -30.71 -20.45 -13.73
N GLU A 135 -30.59 -20.05 -15.00
CA GLU A 135 -31.60 -19.26 -15.70
C GLU A 135 -32.86 -20.08 -16.03
N ALA A 136 -34.04 -19.48 -15.88
CA ALA A 136 -35.32 -20.10 -16.11
C ALA A 136 -35.41 -20.68 -17.54
N GLY A 137 -35.86 -21.94 -17.64
CA GLY A 137 -36.03 -22.64 -18.89
C GLY A 137 -34.74 -23.00 -19.64
N LYS A 138 -33.55 -22.69 -19.10
CA LYS A 138 -32.27 -23.06 -19.71
C LYS A 138 -31.95 -24.53 -19.46
N SER A 139 -31.27 -25.16 -20.41
CA SER A 139 -30.89 -26.57 -20.36
C SER A 139 -29.37 -26.80 -20.28
N PHE A 140 -28.59 -25.74 -20.13
CA PHE A 140 -27.14 -25.80 -20.02
C PHE A 140 -26.58 -24.62 -19.21
N ILE A 141 -25.38 -24.82 -18.67
CA ILE A 141 -24.65 -23.79 -17.90
C ILE A 141 -23.52 -23.23 -18.76
N GLU A 142 -23.38 -21.91 -18.76
CA GLU A 142 -22.29 -21.16 -19.41
C GLU A 142 -21.35 -20.57 -18.36
N ASP A 143 -20.12 -20.27 -18.79
CA ASP A 143 -19.09 -19.70 -17.91
C ASP A 143 -19.54 -18.39 -17.25
N SER A 144 -20.31 -17.56 -17.97
CA SER A 144 -20.87 -16.31 -17.45
C SER A 144 -21.89 -16.48 -16.32
N GLN A 145 -22.40 -17.70 -16.11
CA GLN A 145 -23.34 -18.01 -15.02
C GLN A 145 -22.61 -18.45 -13.74
N ILE A 146 -21.29 -18.64 -13.80
CA ILE A 146 -20.49 -19.09 -12.66
C ILE A 146 -19.80 -17.88 -12.03
N THR A 147 -20.01 -17.69 -10.74
CA THR A 147 -19.33 -16.67 -9.94
C THR A 147 -18.42 -17.35 -8.93
N ASP A 148 -17.12 -17.11 -9.03
CA ASP A 148 -16.12 -17.67 -8.11
C ASP A 148 -16.23 -17.02 -6.72
N GLU A 149 -16.36 -17.85 -5.69
CA GLU A 149 -16.46 -17.41 -4.29
C GLU A 149 -15.26 -17.80 -3.43
N ARG A 150 -14.26 -18.48 -4.00
CA ARG A 150 -13.07 -18.94 -3.26
C ARG A 150 -12.32 -17.77 -2.61
N GLY A 151 -12.32 -16.61 -3.27
CA GLY A 151 -11.67 -15.39 -2.78
C GLY A 151 -12.44 -14.67 -1.66
N ASP A 152 -13.71 -15.01 -1.42
CA ASP A 152 -14.55 -14.39 -0.42
C ASP A 152 -14.35 -15.04 0.96
N ARG A 153 -13.87 -14.26 1.92
CA ARG A 153 -13.51 -14.73 3.27
C ARG A 153 -14.72 -15.05 4.14
N ASP A 154 -15.91 -14.56 3.79
CA ASP A 154 -17.12 -14.82 4.59
C ASP A 154 -17.69 -16.22 4.30
N VAL A 155 -17.51 -16.71 3.07
CA VAL A 155 -18.04 -17.99 2.59
C VAL A 155 -16.99 -19.09 2.38
N CYS A 156 -15.75 -18.75 2.05
CA CYS A 156 -14.64 -19.71 1.88
C CYS A 156 -13.28 -19.14 2.30
N GLY A 157 -12.65 -18.33 1.43
CA GLY A 157 -11.32 -17.76 1.65
C GLY A 157 -10.17 -18.76 1.46
N ARG A 158 -8.95 -18.24 1.39
CA ARG A 158 -7.74 -19.07 1.36
C ARG A 158 -7.37 -19.51 2.78
N VAL A 159 -6.85 -20.72 2.94
CA VAL A 159 -6.33 -21.18 4.23
C VAL A 159 -5.18 -20.27 4.67
N GLU A 160 -5.33 -19.69 5.84
CA GLU A 160 -4.38 -18.79 6.50
C GLU A 160 -4.09 -19.29 7.93
N ARG A 161 -3.22 -18.59 8.65
CA ARG A 161 -3.07 -18.82 10.09
C ARG A 161 -4.32 -18.28 10.82
N PRO A 162 -4.97 -19.05 11.69
CA PRO A 162 -6.23 -18.70 12.32
C PRO A 162 -5.98 -17.68 13.42
N ALA A 163 -6.94 -16.76 13.55
CA ALA A 163 -6.96 -15.74 14.59
C ALA A 163 -7.31 -16.29 15.98
N LYS A 164 -7.61 -17.60 16.15
CA LYS A 164 -8.00 -18.16 17.46
C LYS A 164 -6.88 -18.07 18.52
N ILE A 165 -5.62 -17.81 18.13
CA ILE A 165 -4.55 -17.43 19.05
C ILE A 165 -4.60 -15.92 19.30
N ASN A 166 -5.62 -15.50 20.07
CA ASN A 166 -5.77 -14.12 20.53
C ASN A 166 -4.92 -13.77 21.76
N ASP A 167 -3.80 -14.49 21.96
CA ASP A 167 -2.74 -14.06 22.87
C ASP A 167 -1.35 -14.05 22.21
N GLN A 168 -1.28 -14.10 20.86
CA GLN A 168 -0.04 -13.78 20.14
C GLN A 168 -0.14 -13.47 18.62
N VAL A 169 -1.33 -13.35 18.01
CA VAL A 169 -1.47 -13.03 16.57
C VAL A 169 -2.49 -11.92 16.29
N HIS A 170 -2.49 -10.85 17.10
CA HIS A 170 -3.16 -9.58 16.77
C HIS A 170 -2.21 -8.39 16.69
N SER A 171 -0.90 -8.61 16.80
CA SER A 171 0.05 -7.65 16.26
C SER A 171 0.24 -7.98 14.79
N VAL A 172 -0.15 -7.08 13.89
CA VAL A 172 0.76 -6.84 12.76
C VAL A 172 2.12 -6.68 13.43
N ASP A 173 3.06 -7.58 13.18
CA ASP A 173 4.37 -7.54 13.83
C ASP A 173 5.08 -6.29 13.32
N ILE A 174 4.83 -5.16 13.99
CA ILE A 174 5.41 -3.87 13.65
C ILE A 174 6.89 -4.01 13.95
N LYS A 175 7.63 -4.14 12.86
CA LYS A 175 9.07 -4.34 12.93
C LYS A 175 9.75 -3.04 13.35
N ARG A 176 10.81 -3.21 14.14
CA ARG A 176 11.74 -2.14 14.48
C ARG A 176 12.67 -1.86 13.28
N PRO A 177 13.23 -0.65 13.14
CA PRO A 177 14.15 -0.33 12.05
C PRO A 177 15.44 -1.18 12.05
N THR A 178 15.76 -1.84 13.17
CA THR A 178 16.90 -2.75 13.30
C THR A 178 16.62 -4.19 12.88
N THR A 179 15.35 -4.55 12.61
CA THR A 179 14.93 -5.89 12.19
C THR A 179 15.65 -6.28 10.90
N ARG A 180 16.26 -7.47 10.86
CA ARG A 180 17.05 -7.92 9.70
C ARG A 180 16.17 -8.30 8.51
N ALA A 181 16.72 -8.22 7.31
CA ALA A 181 15.98 -8.50 6.07
C ALA A 181 15.39 -9.93 6.05
N TYR A 182 16.12 -10.96 6.50
CA TYR A 182 15.60 -12.33 6.53
C TYR A 182 14.42 -12.54 7.50
N GLN A 183 14.20 -11.62 8.45
CA GLN A 183 13.13 -11.70 9.46
C GLN A 183 11.80 -11.13 8.96
N TYR A 184 11.78 -10.53 7.78
CA TYR A 184 10.55 -10.14 7.08
C TYR A 184 10.00 -11.33 6.30
N HIS A 185 8.69 -11.35 6.07
CA HIS A 185 8.06 -12.37 5.23
C HIS A 185 8.67 -12.37 3.82
N HIS A 186 8.72 -13.55 3.20
CA HIS A 186 9.23 -13.69 1.85
C HIS A 186 8.40 -12.84 0.87
N GLU A 187 9.08 -12.18 -0.06
CA GLU A 187 8.52 -11.36 -1.14
C GLU A 187 8.03 -9.98 -0.71
N ALA A 188 7.01 -9.85 0.14
CA ALA A 188 6.50 -8.54 0.55
C ALA A 188 6.00 -8.52 2.00
N SER A 189 6.41 -7.48 2.74
CA SER A 189 5.91 -7.17 4.08
C SER A 189 5.60 -5.68 4.15
N ALA A 190 4.40 -5.33 4.60
CA ALA A 190 4.01 -3.95 4.80
C ALA A 190 3.27 -3.74 6.12
N PHE A 191 3.49 -2.61 6.78
CA PHE A 191 2.78 -2.24 8.00
C PHE A 191 2.68 -0.73 8.16
N TYR A 192 1.66 -0.31 8.91
CA TYR A 192 1.43 1.08 9.28
C TYR A 192 1.85 1.32 10.72
N ILE A 193 2.55 2.42 10.95
CA ILE A 193 2.91 2.92 12.28
C ILE A 193 2.11 4.19 12.53
N HIS A 194 1.39 4.19 13.64
CA HIS A 194 0.56 5.28 14.09
C HIS A 194 1.29 6.08 15.16
N GLY A 195 1.49 7.38 14.96
CA GLY A 195 2.25 8.19 15.92
C GLY A 195 1.55 8.39 17.27
N ASP A 196 0.23 8.19 17.34
CA ASP A 196 -0.56 8.23 18.57
C ASP A 196 -0.54 6.89 19.35
N ASN A 197 -0.65 5.76 18.65
CA ASN A 197 -0.73 4.43 19.28
C ASN A 197 0.63 3.75 19.43
N GLN A 198 1.62 4.11 18.61
CA GLN A 198 2.92 3.44 18.48
C GLN A 198 4.08 4.46 18.49
N SER A 199 3.97 5.50 19.33
CA SER A 199 4.90 6.64 19.37
C SER A 199 6.37 6.24 19.58
N GLU A 200 6.66 5.24 20.42
CA GLU A 200 8.03 4.76 20.68
C GLU A 200 8.66 4.16 19.41
N ILE A 201 7.96 3.24 18.76
CA ILE A 201 8.45 2.59 17.55
C ILE A 201 8.55 3.61 16.41
N PHE A 202 7.56 4.50 16.30
CA PHE A 202 7.59 5.59 15.32
C PHE A 202 8.84 6.45 15.50
N GLN A 203 9.17 6.83 16.74
CA GLN A 203 10.37 7.61 17.04
C GLN A 203 11.65 6.87 16.64
N GLU A 204 11.76 5.57 16.92
CA GLU A 204 12.92 4.78 16.49
C GLU A 204 13.13 4.82 14.98
N TRP A 205 12.05 4.76 14.21
CA TRP A 205 12.13 4.88 12.75
C TRP A 205 12.61 6.27 12.32
N LEU A 206 12.06 7.33 12.90
CA LEU A 206 12.50 8.70 12.63
C LEU A 206 13.98 8.92 12.98
N ASP A 207 14.41 8.44 14.15
CA ASP A 207 15.81 8.48 14.58
C ASP A 207 16.72 7.72 13.62
N SER A 208 16.26 6.55 13.13
CA SER A 208 17.02 5.76 12.16
C SER A 208 17.23 6.50 10.84
N ILE A 209 16.26 7.32 10.42
CA ILE A 209 16.31 8.13 9.20
C ILE A 209 17.11 9.42 9.43
N GLY A 210 17.17 9.92 10.67
CA GLY A 210 17.77 11.20 11.03
C GLY A 210 16.78 12.37 10.92
N ILE A 211 15.52 12.14 11.29
CA ILE A 211 14.48 13.18 11.32
C ILE A 211 14.30 13.66 12.77
N ASP A 212 14.87 14.83 13.04
CA ASP A 212 14.91 15.39 14.41
C ASP A 212 13.72 16.32 14.70
N HIS A 213 13.04 16.78 13.66
CA HIS A 213 11.90 17.69 13.74
C HIS A 213 10.76 17.14 12.88
N TYR A 214 9.59 16.93 13.48
CA TYR A 214 8.40 16.30 12.87
C TYR A 214 7.70 17.19 11.83
N TYR A 215 8.47 17.90 11.00
CA TYR A 215 7.95 18.78 9.97
C TYR A 215 7.05 19.91 10.51
N GLY A 216 7.23 20.31 11.77
CA GLY A 216 6.38 21.27 12.47
C GLY A 216 5.01 20.73 12.89
N ARG A 217 4.85 19.40 12.97
CA ARG A 217 3.60 18.71 13.38
C ARG A 217 3.79 17.97 14.70
N ASP A 218 2.68 17.60 15.33
CA ASP A 218 2.70 16.65 16.43
C ASP A 218 2.80 15.22 15.90
N LEU A 219 3.49 14.34 16.64
CA LEU A 219 3.67 12.95 16.24
C LEU A 219 2.32 12.24 16.01
N SER A 220 1.29 12.59 16.77
CA SER A 220 -0.08 12.06 16.64
C SER A 220 -0.71 12.30 15.27
N ASP A 221 -0.31 13.38 14.59
CA ASP A 221 -0.82 13.77 13.28
C ASP A 221 -0.13 13.02 12.14
N LEU A 222 0.93 12.27 12.45
CA LEU A 222 1.74 11.58 11.46
C LEU A 222 1.42 10.10 11.40
N ARG A 223 1.55 9.56 10.20
CA ARG A 223 1.55 8.12 9.92
C ARG A 223 2.77 7.77 9.11
N MET A 224 3.27 6.56 9.34
CA MET A 224 4.37 5.99 8.60
C MET A 224 3.91 4.69 7.97
N TYR A 225 4.19 4.53 6.69
CA TYR A 225 3.97 3.29 5.96
C TYR A 225 5.32 2.72 5.55
N VAL A 226 5.58 1.47 5.97
CA VAL A 226 6.85 0.79 5.72
C VAL A 226 6.58 -0.40 4.82
N GLU A 227 7.24 -0.43 3.67
CA GLU A 227 7.21 -1.54 2.71
C GLU A 227 8.59 -2.18 2.63
N THR A 228 8.65 -3.49 2.74
CA THR A 228 9.90 -4.25 2.69
C THR A 228 9.76 -5.42 1.74
N TYR A 229 10.65 -5.47 0.76
CA TYR A 229 10.82 -6.61 -0.14
C TYR A 229 12.10 -7.31 0.25
N ALA A 230 12.00 -8.52 0.83
CA ALA A 230 13.15 -9.24 1.35
C ALA A 230 13.16 -10.73 0.98
N SER A 231 14.36 -11.27 0.87
CA SER A 231 14.62 -12.71 0.69
C SER A 231 15.12 -13.34 1.98
N GLN A 232 15.11 -14.68 2.05
CA GLN A 232 15.70 -15.43 3.16
C GLN A 232 17.23 -15.28 3.26
N THR A 233 17.88 -14.58 2.33
CA THR A 233 19.34 -14.42 2.25
C THR A 233 19.83 -13.08 2.77
N ASP A 234 19.05 -12.34 3.56
CA ASP A 234 19.37 -11.00 4.06
C ASP A 234 19.56 -9.92 2.97
N THR A 235 19.04 -10.19 1.78
CA THR A 235 18.95 -9.21 0.71
C THR A 235 17.55 -8.62 0.69
N GLY A 236 17.45 -7.29 0.65
CA GLY A 236 16.16 -6.65 0.58
C GLY A 236 16.22 -5.15 0.33
N ILE A 237 15.07 -4.60 -0.04
CA ILE A 237 14.85 -3.17 -0.25
C ILE A 237 13.72 -2.76 0.69
N GLN A 238 13.87 -1.60 1.31
CA GLN A 238 12.88 -1.04 2.21
C GLN A 238 12.57 0.40 1.85
N THR A 239 11.27 0.70 1.82
CA THR A 239 10.69 2.01 1.53
C THR A 239 9.88 2.47 2.72
N VAL A 240 10.11 3.70 3.16
CA VAL A 240 9.35 4.35 4.24
C VAL A 240 8.69 5.60 3.68
N THR A 241 7.39 5.74 3.86
CA THR A 241 6.63 6.94 3.48
C THR A 241 6.02 7.55 4.74
N ILE A 242 6.30 8.84 4.97
CA ILE A 242 5.75 9.62 6.09
C ILE A 242 4.75 10.62 5.53
N PHE A 243 3.54 10.62 6.08
CA PHE A 243 2.45 11.46 5.60
C PHE A 243 1.58 11.98 6.73
N ASP A 244 0.92 13.11 6.45
CA ASP A 244 -0.10 13.70 7.30
C ASP A 244 -1.33 12.79 7.38
N TRP A 245 -1.95 12.70 8.56
CA TRP A 245 -3.19 11.99 8.81
C TRP A 245 -4.28 12.87 9.44
N ALA A 246 -3.99 14.13 9.75
CA ALA A 246 -4.92 15.06 10.38
C ALA A 246 -5.98 15.62 9.41
N HIS A 247 -5.75 15.53 8.09
CA HIS A 247 -6.63 16.10 7.08
C HIS A 247 -7.36 15.04 6.26
N GLN A 248 -8.69 15.14 6.17
CA GLN A 248 -9.48 14.29 5.29
C GLN A 248 -9.21 14.67 3.83
N GLN A 249 -8.83 13.69 3.00
CA GLN A 249 -8.72 13.77 1.54
C GLN A 249 -7.56 14.63 0.98
N ASN A 250 -6.65 15.13 1.82
CA ASN A 250 -5.46 15.85 1.36
C ASN A 250 -4.23 15.45 2.19
N TYR A 251 -3.87 14.17 2.11
CA TYR A 251 -2.72 13.62 2.82
C TYR A 251 -1.43 14.11 2.16
N GLN A 252 -0.76 15.06 2.80
CA GLN A 252 0.53 15.55 2.35
C GLN A 252 1.62 14.53 2.69
N ILE A 253 2.43 14.16 1.70
CA ILE A 253 3.62 13.33 1.92
C ILE A 253 4.76 14.24 2.35
N TYR A 254 5.34 13.98 3.53
CA TYR A 254 6.43 14.78 4.07
C TYR A 254 7.81 14.24 3.72
N GLY A 255 7.92 12.94 3.46
CA GLY A 255 9.17 12.31 3.05
C GLY A 255 8.96 10.87 2.61
N LYS A 256 9.80 10.43 1.67
CA LYS A 256 9.90 9.06 1.22
C LYS A 256 11.36 8.64 1.22
N PHE A 257 11.67 7.55 1.90
CA PHE A 257 13.05 7.13 2.17
C PHE A 257 13.25 5.69 1.74
N ASN A 258 14.36 5.41 1.08
CA ASN A 258 14.72 4.10 0.59
C ASN A 258 16.04 3.66 1.20
N ARG A 259 16.17 2.38 1.53
CA ARG A 259 17.45 1.75 1.86
C ARG A 259 17.48 0.30 1.38
N ALA A 260 18.68 -0.26 1.33
CA ALA A 260 18.87 -1.65 0.92
C ALA A 260 19.77 -2.41 1.90
N SER A 261 19.62 -3.72 1.92
CA SER A 261 20.50 -4.67 2.59
C SER A 261 21.03 -5.67 1.56
N ASN A 262 22.28 -6.11 1.73
CA ASN A 262 22.89 -7.13 0.88
C ASN A 262 23.84 -8.03 1.67
N ARG A 263 23.97 -9.30 1.25
CA ARG A 263 24.66 -10.39 1.95
C ARG A 263 26.20 -10.34 1.92
N LEU A 264 26.82 -9.32 1.32
CA LEU A 264 28.27 -9.31 1.06
C LEU A 264 29.10 -9.00 2.33
N GLY A 265 28.96 -9.78 3.41
CA GLY A 265 29.75 -9.59 4.63
C GLY A 265 29.22 -10.34 5.86
N ALA A 266 30.01 -10.31 6.94
CA ALA A 266 29.60 -10.82 8.26
C ALA A 266 28.66 -9.86 9.00
N ASP A 267 28.74 -8.55 8.71
CA ASP A 267 27.86 -7.52 9.24
C ASP A 267 26.64 -7.33 8.32
N LEU A 268 25.63 -8.17 8.55
CA LEU A 268 24.36 -8.16 7.83
C LEU A 268 23.42 -7.12 8.47
N THR A 269 23.55 -5.86 8.02
CA THR A 269 22.70 -4.74 8.45
C THR A 269 22.16 -3.96 7.26
N TRP A 270 21.08 -3.21 7.49
CA TRP A 270 20.59 -2.24 6.52
C TRP A 270 21.64 -1.15 6.24
N GLY A 271 21.71 -0.72 4.98
CA GLY A 271 22.48 0.46 4.59
C GLY A 271 21.81 1.77 5.03
N SER A 272 22.48 2.88 4.71
CA SER A 272 21.97 4.23 4.99
C SER A 272 20.66 4.52 4.26
N TRP A 273 19.86 5.40 4.85
CA TRP A 273 18.67 5.95 4.21
C TRP A 273 19.02 6.94 3.11
N HIS A 274 18.23 6.90 2.03
CA HIS A 274 18.28 7.83 0.93
C HIS A 274 16.88 8.42 0.72
N GLU A 275 16.75 9.74 0.84
CA GLU A 275 15.50 10.45 0.56
C GLU A 275 15.22 10.48 -0.94
N GLU A 276 14.01 10.08 -1.32
CA GLU A 276 13.41 10.36 -2.62
C GLU A 276 12.73 11.73 -2.55
N VAL A 277 13.40 12.75 -3.09
CA VAL A 277 12.92 14.13 -3.00
C VAL A 277 11.73 14.33 -3.94
N LEU A 278 10.54 14.47 -3.34
CA LEU A 278 9.28 14.73 -4.03
C LEU A 278 8.95 16.24 -4.07
N GLU A 279 8.25 16.66 -5.12
CA GLU A 279 7.61 17.97 -5.19
C GLU A 279 6.40 17.98 -4.24
N ALA A 280 6.45 18.82 -3.20
CA ALA A 280 5.40 18.94 -2.20
C ALA A 280 4.33 19.96 -2.61
N GLU A 281 4.76 21.08 -3.20
CA GLU A 281 3.87 22.16 -3.60
C GLU A 281 4.47 22.94 -4.78
N ARG A 282 3.61 23.42 -5.68
CA ARG A 282 3.96 24.36 -6.74
C ARG A 282 3.05 25.58 -6.68
N VAL A 283 3.65 26.75 -6.50
CA VAL A 283 2.94 28.03 -6.39
C VAL A 283 3.25 28.88 -7.62
N GLU A 284 2.22 29.22 -8.40
CA GLU A 284 2.34 30.04 -9.59
C GLU A 284 1.83 31.47 -9.36
N SER A 285 2.48 32.45 -10.00
CA SER A 285 2.05 33.85 -10.01
C SER A 285 1.62 34.26 -11.43
N SER A 286 0.78 35.29 -11.53
CA SER A 286 0.27 35.81 -12.81
C SER A 286 1.34 36.38 -13.75
N ALA A 287 2.58 36.58 -13.27
CA ALA A 287 3.67 37.23 -14.01
C ALA A 287 4.72 36.25 -14.59
N GLY A 288 4.36 34.98 -14.81
CA GLY A 288 5.29 33.98 -15.37
C GLY A 288 6.40 33.57 -14.40
N SER A 289 6.17 33.75 -13.10
CA SER A 289 7.02 33.26 -12.02
C SER A 289 6.33 32.13 -11.27
N TYR A 290 7.09 31.12 -10.85
CA TYR A 290 6.59 30.03 -10.03
C TYR A 290 7.65 29.58 -9.02
N CYS A 291 7.21 29.00 -7.90
CA CYS A 291 8.07 28.35 -6.91
C CYS A 291 7.67 26.88 -6.77
N ILE A 292 8.67 26.01 -6.61
CA ILE A 292 8.49 24.60 -6.27
C ILE A 292 9.09 24.38 -4.88
N ARG A 293 8.32 23.78 -3.99
CA ARG A 293 8.75 23.33 -2.67
C ARG A 293 8.95 21.83 -2.69
N TYR A 294 10.10 21.40 -2.22
CA TYR A 294 10.47 20.00 -2.15
C TYR A 294 10.36 19.48 -0.72
N THR A 295 10.09 18.18 -0.59
CA THR A 295 10.00 17.44 0.69
C THR A 295 11.26 17.56 1.55
N ASN A 296 12.44 17.69 0.96
CA ASN A 296 13.68 17.92 1.71
C ASN A 296 13.84 19.35 2.29
N GLY A 297 12.81 20.21 2.19
CA GLY A 297 12.82 21.60 2.66
C GLY A 297 13.45 22.60 1.68
N GLN A 298 13.93 22.16 0.51
CA GLN A 298 14.41 23.05 -0.54
C GLN A 298 13.25 23.76 -1.24
N GLN A 299 13.43 25.03 -1.54
CA GLN A 299 12.53 25.80 -2.40
C GLN A 299 13.31 26.35 -3.58
N VAL A 300 12.73 26.26 -4.77
CA VAL A 300 13.29 26.84 -5.99
C VAL A 300 12.25 27.69 -6.68
N CYS A 301 12.55 28.97 -6.85
CA CYS A 301 11.70 29.93 -7.53
C CYS A 301 12.31 30.33 -8.87
N TYR A 302 11.46 30.44 -9.88
CA TYR A 302 11.82 30.85 -11.23
C TYR A 302 11.04 32.11 -11.61
N HIS A 303 11.70 32.98 -12.35
CA HIS A 303 11.06 34.08 -13.07
C HIS A 303 11.53 34.09 -14.51
N SER A 304 10.57 34.03 -15.43
CA SER A 304 10.82 34.03 -16.86
C SER A 304 10.05 35.17 -17.54
N GLY A 305 10.60 35.73 -18.62
CA GLY A 305 9.86 36.62 -19.50
C GLY A 305 9.87 38.10 -19.12
N ARG A 306 10.80 38.55 -18.27
CA ARG A 306 10.95 39.99 -17.98
C ARG A 306 11.96 40.62 -18.92
N SER A 307 11.56 41.71 -19.57
CA SER A 307 12.42 42.50 -20.44
C SER A 307 12.67 43.87 -19.81
N ILE A 308 13.94 44.28 -19.71
CA ILE A 308 14.34 45.54 -19.08
C ILE A 308 14.98 46.46 -20.12
N THR A 309 14.48 47.69 -20.20
CA THR A 309 15.03 48.79 -20.99
C THR A 309 15.79 49.79 -20.11
N GLY A 310 16.52 50.72 -20.74
CA GLY A 310 17.06 51.87 -20.01
C GLY A 310 18.35 51.59 -19.24
N VAL A 311 19.27 50.77 -19.78
CA VAL A 311 20.61 50.57 -19.17
C VAL A 311 21.51 51.77 -19.51
N SER A 312 21.30 52.90 -18.83
CA SER A 312 21.96 54.18 -19.17
C SER A 312 22.52 54.96 -17.98
N ASN A 313 22.27 54.54 -16.73
CA ASN A 313 22.83 55.26 -15.58
C ASN A 313 24.32 54.94 -15.41
N SER A 314 25.17 55.93 -15.66
CA SER A 314 26.62 55.80 -15.53
C SER A 314 27.06 55.65 -14.06
N VAL A 315 27.88 54.64 -13.79
CA VAL A 315 28.54 54.39 -12.50
C VAL A 315 29.95 53.90 -12.76
N GLY A 316 30.94 54.79 -12.58
CA GLY A 316 32.33 54.49 -12.95
C GLY A 316 32.45 54.26 -14.45
N ALA A 317 33.07 53.15 -14.84
CA ALA A 317 33.25 52.76 -16.25
C ALA A 317 32.07 51.97 -16.86
N LEU A 318 30.96 51.83 -16.13
CA LEU A 318 29.83 50.97 -16.49
C LEU A 318 28.51 51.72 -16.50
N TYR A 319 27.50 51.13 -17.15
CA TYR A 319 26.11 51.60 -17.13
C TYR A 319 25.23 50.57 -16.41
N ARG A 320 24.23 51.04 -15.67
CA ARG A 320 23.27 50.18 -14.95
C ARG A 320 21.84 50.70 -14.98
N THR A 321 20.88 49.81 -14.74
CA THR A 321 19.48 50.17 -14.51
C THR A 321 19.28 50.76 -13.11
N GLN A 322 18.11 51.38 -12.87
CA GLN A 322 17.62 51.53 -11.50
C GLN A 322 17.44 50.14 -10.86
N ALA A 323 17.46 50.09 -9.52
CA ALA A 323 17.20 48.84 -8.79
C ALA A 323 15.84 48.28 -9.18
N GLN A 324 15.82 47.00 -9.56
CA GLN A 324 14.61 46.25 -9.83
C GLN A 324 14.36 45.30 -8.67
N ASN A 325 13.09 45.12 -8.32
CA ASN A 325 12.68 44.15 -7.32
C ASN A 325 11.92 43.02 -8.01
N TRP A 326 12.28 41.78 -7.66
CA TRP A 326 11.47 40.61 -7.95
C TRP A 326 10.87 40.10 -6.64
N VAL A 327 9.53 40.14 -6.56
CA VAL A 327 8.78 39.53 -5.46
C VAL A 327 8.57 38.05 -5.83
N VAL A 328 9.07 37.14 -5.01
CA VAL A 328 8.93 35.71 -5.28
C VAL A 328 7.50 35.24 -4.98
N PRO A 329 6.95 34.27 -5.73
CA PRO A 329 5.60 33.73 -5.47
C PRO A 329 5.38 33.15 -4.07
N SER A 330 6.45 32.71 -3.40
CA SER A 330 6.41 32.21 -2.04
C SER A 330 7.70 32.60 -1.31
N PRO A 331 7.61 33.10 -0.07
CA PRO A 331 8.80 33.54 0.67
C PRO A 331 9.71 32.37 1.01
N PHE A 332 11.01 32.64 1.07
CA PHE A 332 12.02 31.74 1.65
C PHE A 332 12.08 31.92 3.18
N LEU A 333 12.58 30.89 3.87
CA LEU A 333 12.85 30.94 5.30
C LEU A 333 13.89 32.03 5.62
N GLU A 334 13.56 32.91 6.55
CA GLU A 334 14.43 34.02 6.95
C GLU A 334 15.78 33.47 7.46
N GLY A 335 16.88 34.06 6.98
CA GLY A 335 18.23 33.64 7.39
C GLY A 335 18.75 32.33 6.77
N SER A 336 17.98 31.64 5.91
CA SER A 336 18.43 30.38 5.30
C SER A 336 19.56 30.54 4.27
N GLY A 337 19.85 31.77 3.85
CA GLY A 337 20.66 32.07 2.68
C GLY A 337 19.90 31.73 1.39
N VAL A 338 19.73 32.71 0.51
CA VAL A 338 19.11 32.51 -0.80
C VAL A 338 20.19 32.66 -1.86
N TYR A 339 20.40 31.60 -2.64
CA TYR A 339 21.27 31.62 -3.81
C TYR A 339 20.49 32.08 -5.03
N VAL A 340 20.98 33.11 -5.72
CA VAL A 340 20.28 33.69 -6.87
C VAL A 340 21.20 33.67 -8.08
N SER A 341 20.70 33.12 -9.18
CA SER A 341 21.31 33.17 -10.49
C SER A 341 20.44 33.98 -11.44
N ILE A 342 21.05 34.94 -12.15
CA ILE A 342 20.38 35.75 -13.16
C ILE A 342 21.10 35.54 -14.49
N THR A 343 20.35 35.15 -15.52
CA THR A 343 20.85 35.06 -16.89
C THR A 343 20.22 36.15 -17.73
N THR A 344 21.04 36.82 -18.56
CA THR A 344 20.60 37.86 -19.49
C THR A 344 20.84 37.44 -20.93
N THR A 345 20.00 37.91 -21.86
CA THR A 345 20.27 37.81 -23.30
C THR A 345 20.92 39.10 -23.82
N GLY A 346 21.91 38.98 -24.72
CA GLY A 346 22.59 40.11 -25.37
C GLY A 346 24.11 40.20 -25.12
N ASN A 347 24.84 40.81 -26.06
CA ASN A 347 26.29 41.00 -25.96
C ASN A 347 26.64 42.04 -24.88
N ASN A 348 27.70 41.79 -24.09
CA ASN A 348 28.22 42.69 -23.05
C ASN A 348 27.22 43.08 -21.94
N ARG A 349 26.24 42.21 -21.64
CA ARG A 349 25.25 42.41 -20.57
C ARG A 349 25.40 41.37 -19.47
N TRP A 350 25.16 41.80 -18.24
CA TRP A 350 25.04 40.90 -17.09
C TRP A 350 24.10 41.52 -16.07
N ALA A 351 23.62 40.71 -15.13
CA ALA A 351 22.82 41.17 -14.01
C ALA A 351 23.42 40.67 -12.71
N ALA A 352 23.24 41.44 -11.66
CA ALA A 352 23.68 41.06 -10.32
C ALA A 352 22.65 41.46 -9.27
N VAL A 353 22.59 40.66 -8.22
CA VAL A 353 21.83 40.99 -7.00
C VAL A 353 22.53 42.16 -6.30
N THR A 354 21.74 43.10 -5.78
CA THR A 354 22.25 44.38 -5.24
C THR A 354 22.04 44.58 -3.74
N GLY A 355 21.52 43.56 -3.04
CA GLY A 355 21.35 43.49 -1.60
C GLY A 355 20.90 42.09 -1.17
N GLY A 356 20.99 41.76 0.12
CA GLY A 356 20.45 40.52 0.65
C GLY A 356 18.92 40.52 0.66
N THR A 357 18.30 39.33 0.66
CA THR A 357 16.87 39.14 0.92
C THR A 357 16.64 39.17 2.43
N SER A 358 16.50 40.36 3.03
CA SER A 358 16.24 40.44 4.47
C SER A 358 14.86 39.92 4.86
N ASP A 359 13.90 39.95 3.93
CA ASP A 359 12.51 39.55 4.12
C ASP A 359 12.20 38.15 3.56
N GLY A 360 13.14 37.50 2.88
CA GLY A 360 12.92 36.22 2.18
C GLY A 360 11.95 36.31 0.99
N GLU A 361 11.42 37.50 0.67
CA GLU A 361 10.30 37.71 -0.25
C GLU A 361 10.71 38.57 -1.46
N THR A 362 11.63 39.52 -1.26
CA THR A 362 12.03 40.46 -2.31
C THR A 362 13.50 40.29 -2.68
N ILE A 363 13.77 40.04 -3.96
CA ILE A 363 15.12 39.92 -4.52
C ILE A 363 15.47 41.18 -5.32
N PRO A 364 16.32 42.08 -4.78
CA PRO A 364 16.73 43.30 -5.47
C PRO A 364 17.89 43.02 -6.45
N TYR A 365 17.75 43.39 -7.71
CA TYR A 365 18.78 43.18 -8.73
C TYR A 365 18.93 44.39 -9.67
N ARG A 366 20.04 44.42 -10.40
CA ARG A 366 20.31 45.41 -11.45
C ARG A 366 20.89 44.74 -12.68
N VAL A 367 20.59 45.30 -13.85
CA VAL A 367 21.24 44.94 -15.11
C VAL A 367 22.35 45.95 -15.39
N PHE A 368 23.47 45.46 -15.89
CA PHE A 368 24.69 46.19 -16.19
C PHE A 368 25.07 46.01 -17.66
N SER A 369 25.75 47.00 -18.20
CA SER A 369 26.29 47.00 -19.56
C SER A 369 27.60 47.80 -19.61
N ALA A 370 28.50 47.40 -20.51
CA ALA A 370 29.70 48.18 -20.84
C ALA A 370 29.38 49.44 -21.66
N GLU A 371 28.23 49.46 -22.35
CA GLU A 371 27.79 50.55 -23.22
C GLU A 371 26.44 51.10 -22.77
N SER A 372 26.25 52.42 -22.93
CA SER A 372 24.97 53.06 -22.65
C SER A 372 23.97 52.70 -23.75
N ASP A 373 22.89 52.02 -23.38
CA ASP A 373 21.89 51.60 -24.35
C ASP A 373 20.48 51.75 -23.77
N PRO A 374 19.88 52.95 -23.89
CA PRO A 374 18.58 53.22 -23.31
C PRO A 374 17.43 52.52 -24.04
N SER A 375 17.63 52.13 -25.31
CA SER A 375 16.56 51.64 -26.20
C SER A 375 16.49 50.12 -26.33
N VAL A 376 17.53 49.37 -25.96
CA VAL A 376 17.56 47.92 -26.21
C VAL A 376 17.10 47.12 -24.99
N ASN A 377 16.12 46.26 -25.24
CA ASN A 377 15.58 45.27 -24.32
C ASN A 377 16.63 44.25 -23.88
N THR A 378 16.79 44.05 -22.57
CA THR A 378 17.50 42.90 -22.00
C THR A 378 16.48 41.92 -21.45
N ASP A 379 16.38 40.73 -22.03
CA ASP A 379 15.56 39.69 -21.41
C ASP A 379 16.33 39.02 -20.29
N ILE A 380 15.65 38.82 -19.17
CA ILE A 380 16.22 38.21 -17.99
C ILE A 380 15.47 36.95 -17.59
N ARG A 381 16.22 36.00 -17.04
CA ARG A 381 15.70 34.84 -16.33
C ARG A 381 16.35 34.79 -14.96
N ILE A 382 15.54 34.62 -13.92
CA ILE A 382 16.02 34.56 -12.54
C ILE A 382 15.67 33.19 -11.97
N LYS A 383 16.64 32.56 -11.31
CA LYS A 383 16.46 31.37 -10.47
C LYS A 383 16.91 31.72 -9.07
N ALA A 384 16.06 31.49 -8.08
CA ALA A 384 16.39 31.63 -6.67
C ALA A 384 16.21 30.27 -5.97
N GLU A 385 17.19 29.87 -5.17
CA GLU A 385 17.24 28.62 -4.44
C GLU A 385 17.46 28.91 -2.95
N GLY A 386 16.67 28.29 -2.08
CA GLY A 386 16.74 28.51 -0.64
C GLY A 386 15.97 27.44 0.13
N ARG A 387 15.67 27.70 1.40
CA ARG A 387 14.84 26.82 2.24
C ARG A 387 13.45 27.41 2.42
N TRP A 388 12.45 26.55 2.64
CA TRP A 388 11.11 26.97 3.08
C TRP A 388 10.71 26.41 4.45
N ARG A 389 11.47 25.42 4.94
CA ARG A 389 11.38 24.86 6.29
C ARG A 389 12.75 24.40 6.76
#